data_AF-A0A2V9S299-F1
#
_entry.id   AF-A0A2V9S299-F1
#
_cell.length_a   1.000
_cell.length_b   1.000
_cell.length_c   1.000
_cell.angle_alpha   90.00
_cell.angle_beta   90.00
_cell.angle_gamma   90.00
#
_symmetry.space_group_name_H-M   'P 1'
#
loop_
_entity.id
_entity.type
_entity.pdbx_description
1 polymer ?
#
loop_
_entity_poly.entity_id
_entity_poly.type
_entity_poly.pdbx_seq_one_letter_code
_entity_poly.pdbx_strand_id
1 'polypeptide(L)'
;LDKLGVAKTGQDLLSRPLTESMQQELERIFRLLGLIYPHFDVHSAYVGLQSNNISVHDNALEFLDSVLKSQLREILVPLLDGKITVAERARIGNRLVGAKIENQEHAVTALVNSDDPWLKSCGAYAIGTFGMKSLECELDRCLNDSDPLLRETARAAKLRLAGSAAKA
;
A
#
# COMPACT_ATOMS: atom_id res chain seq x y z
N LEU A 1 20.39 -23.79 4.47
CA LEU A 1 20.44 -24.12 5.91
C LEU A 1 21.43 -23.17 6.54
N ASP A 2 21.04 -22.59 7.68
CA ASP A 2 21.70 -21.53 8.47
C ASP A 2 21.68 -20.13 7.84
N LYS A 3 20.92 -19.16 8.33
CA LYS A 3 20.74 -18.80 9.75
C LYS A 3 19.29 -18.43 10.09
N LEU A 4 18.78 -19.07 11.13
CA LEU A 4 17.68 -18.57 11.97
C LEU A 4 18.05 -17.21 12.58
N GLY A 5 17.05 -16.35 12.78
CA GLY A 5 17.10 -15.35 13.86
C GLY A 5 17.29 -13.90 13.45
N VAL A 6 16.46 -13.38 12.54
CA VAL A 6 15.96 -12.01 12.73
C VAL A 6 14.45 -12.14 12.69
N ALA A 7 13.79 -11.88 13.81
CA ALA A 7 12.34 -11.70 13.80
C ALA A 7 12.06 -10.63 12.75
N LYS A 8 11.58 -11.04 11.56
CA LYS A 8 11.06 -10.08 10.58
C LYS A 8 10.08 -9.24 11.34
N THR A 9 10.41 -7.97 11.51
CA THR A 9 9.61 -7.03 12.26
C THR A 9 8.20 -7.10 11.68
N GLY A 10 7.16 -6.96 12.49
CA GLY A 10 5.79 -6.96 11.98
C GLY A 10 5.55 -6.03 10.78
N GLN A 11 6.32 -4.94 10.73
CA GLN A 11 6.39 -4.00 9.62
C GLN A 11 6.92 -4.64 8.31
N ASP A 12 7.94 -5.49 8.37
CA ASP A 12 8.54 -6.16 7.21
C ASP A 12 7.63 -7.20 6.57
N LEU A 13 6.70 -7.76 7.36
CA LEU A 13 5.72 -8.74 6.87
C LEU A 13 4.55 -8.08 6.14
N LEU A 14 4.23 -6.82 6.47
CA LEU A 14 3.19 -6.04 5.79
C LEU A 14 3.74 -5.21 4.63
N SER A 15 4.97 -4.72 4.73
CA SER A 15 5.56 -3.83 3.72
C SER A 15 5.63 -4.49 2.35
N ARG A 16 6.09 -5.75 2.29
CA ARG A 16 6.22 -6.47 1.02
C ARG A 16 4.88 -6.71 0.32
N PRO A 17 3.87 -7.33 0.95
CA PRO A 17 2.60 -7.56 0.26
C PRO A 17 1.84 -6.29 -0.10
N LEU A 18 1.94 -5.22 0.71
CA LEU A 18 1.37 -3.92 0.35
C LEU A 18 2.09 -3.30 -0.86
N THR A 19 3.41 -3.43 -0.92
CA THR A 19 4.19 -2.97 -2.09
C THR A 19 3.81 -3.76 -3.35
N GLU A 20 3.63 -5.07 -3.24
CA GLU A 20 3.17 -5.92 -4.34
C GLU A 20 1.77 -5.51 -4.83
N SER A 21 0.83 -5.22 -3.91
CA SER A 21 -0.50 -4.71 -4.25
C SER A 21 -0.44 -3.34 -4.94
N MET A 22 0.39 -2.42 -4.45
CA MET A 22 0.61 -1.12 -5.12
C MET A 22 1.17 -1.29 -6.53
N GLN A 23 2.08 -2.26 -6.74
CA GLN A 23 2.64 -2.54 -8.06
C GLN A 23 1.59 -3.10 -9.03
N GLN A 24 0.67 -3.94 -8.54
CA GLN A 24 -0.45 -4.44 -9.34
C GLN A 24 -1.39 -3.32 -9.77
N GLU A 25 -1.72 -2.39 -8.86
CA GLU A 25 -2.53 -1.22 -9.19
C GLU A 25 -1.82 -0.30 -10.18
N LEU A 26 -0.51 -0.11 -10.04
CA LEU A 26 0.27 0.64 -11.01
C LEU A 26 0.21 0.00 -12.40
N GLU A 27 0.41 -1.32 -12.49
CA GLU A 27 0.28 -2.04 -13.76
C GLU A 27 -1.13 -1.88 -14.36
N ARG A 28 -2.16 -1.96 -13.52
CA ARG A 28 -3.56 -1.77 -13.92
C ARG A 28 -3.79 -0.38 -14.51
N ILE A 29 -3.25 0.67 -13.88
CA ILE A 29 -3.29 2.04 -14.39
C ILE A 29 -2.65 2.10 -15.78
N PHE A 30 -1.47 1.53 -15.97
CA PHE A 30 -0.79 1.55 -17.27
C PHE A 30 -1.52 0.77 -18.36
N ARG A 31 -2.15 -0.36 -18.02
CA ARG A 31 -3.03 -1.10 -18.95
C ARG A 31 -4.21 -0.24 -19.38
N LEU A 32 -4.85 0.49 -18.45
CA LEU A 32 -5.95 1.41 -18.76
C LEU A 32 -5.47 2.60 -19.60
N LEU A 33 -4.29 3.16 -19.30
CA LEU A 33 -3.68 4.19 -20.12
C LEU A 33 -3.43 3.69 -21.55
N GLY A 34 -3.03 2.43 -21.74
CA GLY A 34 -2.86 1.84 -23.07
C GLY A 34 -4.15 1.80 -23.90
N LEU A 35 -5.30 1.69 -23.23
CA LEU A 35 -6.61 1.77 -23.89
C LEU A 35 -7.01 3.22 -24.22
N ILE A 36 -6.66 4.18 -23.37
CA ILE A 36 -7.00 5.60 -23.52
C ILE A 36 -6.06 6.31 -24.50
N TYR A 37 -4.81 5.86 -24.60
CA TYR A 37 -3.73 6.42 -25.40
C TYR A 37 -3.18 5.40 -26.42
N PRO A 38 -4.01 4.86 -27.33
CA PRO A 38 -3.64 3.71 -28.19
C PRO A 38 -2.52 4.01 -29.21
N HIS A 39 -2.22 5.29 -29.45
CA HIS A 39 -1.17 5.71 -30.38
C HIS A 39 0.19 5.96 -29.70
N PHE A 40 0.25 5.83 -28.38
CA PHE A 40 1.46 6.06 -27.58
C PHE A 40 1.93 4.76 -26.94
N ASP A 41 3.25 4.55 -26.91
CA ASP A 41 3.84 3.39 -26.25
C ASP A 41 3.96 3.60 -24.73
N VAL A 42 2.80 3.62 -24.07
CA VAL A 42 2.74 3.74 -22.60
C VAL A 42 3.25 2.49 -21.88
N HIS A 43 3.36 1.35 -22.57
CA HIS A 43 3.94 0.14 -21.98
C HIS A 43 5.44 0.28 -21.80
N SER A 44 6.16 0.81 -22.79
CA SER A 44 7.59 1.12 -22.65
C SER A 44 7.84 2.13 -21.53
N ALA A 45 6.95 3.10 -21.33
CA ALA A 45 7.03 4.02 -20.20
C ALA A 45 6.89 3.31 -18.84
N TYR A 46 5.94 2.36 -18.71
CA TYR A 46 5.82 1.52 -17.51
C TYR A 46 7.11 0.75 -17.20
N VAL A 47 7.69 0.09 -18.22
CA VAL A 47 8.95 -0.65 -18.06
C VAL A 47 10.10 0.29 -17.67
N GLY A 48 10.16 1.48 -18.28
CA GLY A 48 11.17 2.49 -17.97
C GLY A 48 11.10 2.99 -16.51
N LEU A 49 9.90 3.16 -15.95
CA LEU A 49 9.70 3.54 -14.55
C LEU A 49 10.11 2.45 -13.55
N GLN A 50 10.19 1.19 -13.96
CA GLN A 50 10.70 0.10 -13.12
C GLN A 50 12.23 -0.02 -13.15
N SER A 51 12.90 0.75 -13.98
CA SER A 51 14.35 0.68 -14.15
C SER A 51 15.09 1.27 -12.96
N ASN A 52 16.15 0.59 -12.51
CA ASN A 52 17.10 1.14 -11.54
C ASN A 52 18.02 2.22 -12.16
N ASN A 53 17.98 2.42 -13.48
CA ASN A 53 18.74 3.46 -14.15
C ASN A 53 17.95 4.77 -14.13
N ILE A 54 18.47 5.77 -13.39
CA ILE A 54 17.84 7.08 -13.20
C ILE A 54 17.51 7.76 -14.54
N SER A 55 18.41 7.68 -15.53
CA SER A 55 18.16 8.29 -16.85
C SER A 55 17.01 7.60 -17.60
N VAL A 56 16.91 6.26 -17.49
CA VAL A 56 15.80 5.52 -18.12
C VAL A 56 14.47 5.85 -17.43
N HIS A 57 14.49 5.94 -16.10
CA HIS A 57 13.33 6.34 -15.31
C HIS A 57 12.88 7.78 -15.65
N ASP A 58 13.81 8.74 -15.65
CA ASP A 58 13.52 10.15 -15.95
C ASP A 58 12.99 10.33 -17.39
N ASN A 59 13.54 9.61 -18.37
CA ASN A 59 13.04 9.62 -19.74
C ASN A 59 11.59 9.09 -19.84
N ALA A 60 11.27 8.02 -19.10
CA ALA A 60 9.91 7.48 -19.06
C ALA A 60 8.93 8.46 -18.41
N LEU A 61 9.36 9.15 -17.35
CA LEU A 61 8.56 10.16 -16.69
C LEU A 61 8.33 11.40 -17.57
N GLU A 62 9.35 11.88 -18.27
CA GLU A 62 9.25 12.99 -19.22
C GLU A 62 8.32 12.66 -20.40
N PHE A 63 8.42 11.44 -20.92
CA PHE A 63 7.47 10.95 -21.92
C PHE A 63 6.03 11.03 -21.42
N LEU A 64 5.75 10.54 -20.21
CA LEU A 64 4.41 10.62 -19.61
C LEU A 64 3.95 12.06 -19.40
N ASP A 65 4.84 12.96 -18.99
CA ASP A 65 4.54 14.39 -18.84
C ASP A 65 4.11 15.04 -20.16
N SER A 66 4.72 14.62 -21.27
CA SER A 66 4.40 15.12 -22.61
C SER A 66 3.11 14.52 -23.21
N VAL A 67 2.78 13.28 -22.87
CA VAL A 67 1.66 12.53 -23.48
C VAL A 67 0.35 12.66 -22.69
N LEU A 68 0.43 12.69 -21.36
CA LEU A 68 -0.77 12.70 -20.51
C LEU A 68 -1.49 14.05 -20.57
N LYS A 69 -2.83 13.99 -20.55
CA LYS A 69 -3.68 15.19 -20.44
C LYS A 69 -3.51 15.78 -19.04
N SER A 70 -3.69 17.10 -18.90
CA SER A 70 -3.41 17.85 -17.66
C SER A 70 -3.93 17.17 -16.40
N GLN A 71 -5.18 16.73 -16.40
CA GLN A 71 -5.80 16.09 -15.24
C GLN A 71 -5.11 14.79 -14.80
N LEU A 72 -4.70 13.93 -15.73
CA LEU A 72 -3.99 12.69 -15.39
C LEU A 72 -2.52 12.95 -15.08
N ARG A 73 -1.90 13.88 -15.80
CA ARG A 73 -0.50 14.29 -15.60
C ARG A 73 -0.27 14.84 -14.20
N GLU A 74 -1.11 15.77 -13.76
CA GLU A 74 -1.04 16.41 -12.43
C GLU A 74 -1.19 15.41 -11.27
N ILE A 75 -1.82 14.26 -11.52
CA ILE A 75 -2.02 13.20 -10.53
C ILE A 75 -0.88 12.19 -10.59
N LEU A 76 -0.58 11.64 -11.78
CA LEU A 76 0.33 10.50 -11.93
C LEU A 76 1.80 10.90 -11.91
N VAL A 77 2.20 11.97 -12.60
CA VAL A 77 3.62 12.34 -12.70
C VAL A 77 4.22 12.62 -11.31
N PRO A 78 3.56 13.41 -10.43
CA PRO A 78 4.05 13.60 -9.07
C PRO A 78 4.01 12.34 -8.21
N LEU A 79 3.28 11.28 -8.57
CA LEU A 79 3.28 10.01 -7.84
C LEU A 79 4.29 9.01 -8.38
N LEU A 80 4.93 9.29 -9.52
CA LEU A 80 5.89 8.42 -10.19
C LEU A 80 7.30 8.98 -10.19
N ASP A 81 7.47 10.26 -9.85
CA ASP A 81 8.80 10.87 -9.74
C ASP A 81 9.67 10.14 -8.69
N GLY A 82 10.87 9.73 -9.10
CA GLY A 82 11.85 9.06 -8.24
C GLY A 82 12.54 10.01 -7.27
N LYS A 83 12.45 11.32 -7.50
CA LYS A 83 13.09 12.39 -6.69
C LYS A 83 12.27 12.75 -5.46
N ILE A 84 10.98 12.43 -5.44
CA ILE A 84 10.13 12.69 -4.27
C ILE A 84 10.36 11.63 -3.19
N THR A 85 10.38 12.07 -1.94
CA THR A 85 10.48 11.16 -0.80
C THR A 85 9.19 10.38 -0.59
N VAL A 86 9.27 9.24 0.13
CA VAL A 86 8.09 8.45 0.51
C VAL A 86 7.07 9.29 1.29
N ALA A 87 7.54 10.15 2.19
CA ALA A 87 6.67 11.02 2.98
C ALA A 87 5.92 12.04 2.12
N GLU A 88 6.59 12.62 1.12
CA GLU A 88 5.94 13.57 0.20
C GLU A 88 4.96 12.85 -0.73
N ARG A 89 5.32 11.66 -1.25
CA ARG A 89 4.41 10.82 -2.03
C ARG A 89 3.15 10.47 -1.26
N ALA A 90 3.28 10.13 0.03
CA ALA A 90 2.14 9.87 0.90
C ALA A 90 1.24 11.11 1.10
N ARG A 91 1.83 12.32 1.23
CA ARG A 91 1.05 13.57 1.32
C ARG A 91 0.28 13.87 0.03
N ILE A 92 0.90 13.63 -1.13
CA ILE A 92 0.23 13.77 -2.43
C ILE A 92 -0.93 12.78 -2.50
N GLY A 93 -0.68 11.49 -2.19
CA GLY A 93 -1.72 10.46 -2.14
C GLY A 93 -2.89 10.82 -1.22
N ASN A 94 -2.60 11.25 0.02
CA ASN A 94 -3.60 11.70 0.99
C ASN A 94 -4.47 12.83 0.43
N ARG A 95 -3.88 13.83 -0.23
CA ARG A 95 -4.64 14.94 -0.85
C ARG A 95 -5.54 14.45 -1.98
N LEU A 96 -5.06 13.53 -2.81
CA LEU A 96 -5.81 13.00 -3.96
C LEU A 96 -7.03 12.21 -3.55
N VAL A 97 -6.92 11.38 -2.50
CA VAL A 97 -8.02 10.52 -2.03
C VAL A 97 -8.83 11.13 -0.89
N GLY A 98 -8.48 12.35 -0.45
CA GLY A 98 -9.11 13.01 0.70
C GLY A 98 -8.86 12.31 2.04
N ALA A 99 -7.82 11.47 2.14
CA ALA A 99 -7.47 10.78 3.38
C ALA A 99 -6.60 11.67 4.29
N LYS A 100 -6.76 11.49 5.61
CA LYS A 100 -5.97 12.18 6.64
C LYS A 100 -5.13 11.19 7.45
N ILE A 101 -4.14 10.57 6.79
CA ILE A 101 -3.22 9.63 7.44
C ILE A 101 -2.06 10.43 8.05
N GLU A 102 -2.12 10.67 9.36
CA GLU A 102 -1.16 11.50 10.10
C GLU A 102 -0.17 10.66 10.91
N ASN A 103 -0.55 9.44 11.25
CA ASN A 103 0.22 8.54 12.10
C ASN A 103 -0.07 7.08 11.72
N GLN A 104 0.68 6.16 12.35
CA GLN A 104 0.59 4.73 12.10
C GLN A 104 -0.81 4.16 12.43
N GLU A 105 -1.47 4.66 13.47
CA GLU A 105 -2.81 4.22 13.86
C GLU A 105 -3.84 4.59 12.80
N HIS A 106 -3.82 5.82 12.27
CA HIS A 106 -4.69 6.23 11.16
C HIS A 106 -4.49 5.36 9.90
N ALA A 107 -3.24 4.99 9.59
CA ALA A 107 -2.95 4.11 8.47
C ALA A 107 -3.55 2.72 8.67
N VAL A 108 -3.42 2.15 9.88
CA VAL A 108 -4.01 0.85 10.22
C VAL A 108 -5.53 0.90 10.23
N THR A 109 -6.12 1.99 10.73
CA THR A 109 -7.57 2.24 10.68
C THR A 109 -8.06 2.31 9.23
N ALA A 110 -7.32 2.96 8.33
CA ALA A 110 -7.67 3.00 6.91
C ALA A 110 -7.63 1.61 6.26
N LEU A 111 -6.64 0.78 6.62
CA LEU A 111 -6.53 -0.59 6.12
C LEU A 111 -7.67 -1.48 6.61
N VAL A 112 -7.95 -1.52 7.92
CA VAL A 112 -8.98 -2.40 8.50
C VAL A 112 -10.42 -2.00 8.10
N ASN A 113 -10.61 -0.76 7.63
CA ASN A 113 -11.89 -0.29 7.09
C ASN A 113 -11.95 -0.31 5.56
N SER A 114 -10.95 -0.89 4.88
CA SER A 114 -10.96 -1.01 3.43
C SER A 114 -12.07 -1.93 2.94
N ASP A 115 -12.65 -1.64 1.78
CA ASP A 115 -13.58 -2.55 1.09
C ASP A 115 -12.85 -3.76 0.46
N ASP A 116 -11.53 -3.65 0.27
CA ASP A 116 -10.70 -4.74 -0.21
C ASP A 116 -10.44 -5.76 0.94
N PRO A 117 -10.88 -7.03 0.81
CA PRO A 117 -10.72 -8.02 1.87
C PRO A 117 -9.27 -8.31 2.26
N TRP A 118 -8.34 -8.18 1.31
CA TRP A 118 -6.91 -8.37 1.55
C TRP A 118 -6.35 -7.21 2.37
N LEU A 119 -6.62 -5.95 1.97
CA LEU A 119 -6.18 -4.78 2.76
C LEU A 119 -6.83 -4.74 4.15
N LYS A 120 -8.10 -5.14 4.25
CA LYS A 120 -8.81 -5.33 5.53
C LYS A 120 -8.08 -6.32 6.43
N SER A 121 -7.66 -7.46 5.88
CA SER A 121 -6.85 -8.47 6.58
C SER A 121 -5.47 -7.94 6.97
N CYS A 122 -4.81 -7.15 6.12
CA CYS A 122 -3.56 -6.46 6.47
C CYS A 122 -3.75 -5.51 7.67
N GLY A 123 -4.87 -4.77 7.72
CA GLY A 123 -5.23 -3.93 8.85
C GLY A 123 -5.42 -4.72 10.14
N ALA A 124 -6.23 -5.79 10.11
CA ALA A 124 -6.44 -6.66 11.26
C ALA A 124 -5.12 -7.28 11.77
N TYR A 125 -4.26 -7.74 10.86
CA TYR A 125 -2.94 -8.25 11.19
C TYR A 125 -2.07 -7.18 11.86
N ALA A 126 -2.07 -5.95 11.32
CA ALA A 126 -1.31 -4.81 11.83
C ALA A 126 -1.71 -4.46 13.27
N ILE A 127 -3.00 -4.43 13.57
CA ILE A 127 -3.52 -4.14 14.93
C ILE A 127 -2.86 -5.04 15.97
N GLY A 128 -2.93 -6.36 15.75
CA GLY A 128 -2.37 -7.34 16.69
C GLY A 128 -0.83 -7.33 16.73
N THR A 129 -0.20 -7.02 15.60
CA THR A 129 1.25 -6.97 15.46
C THR A 129 1.86 -5.74 16.15
N PHE A 130 1.19 -4.60 16.10
CA PHE A 130 1.64 -3.35 16.71
C PHE A 130 1.09 -3.12 18.12
N GLY A 131 0.25 -4.02 18.64
CA GLY A 131 -0.29 -3.87 19.99
C GLY A 131 -1.34 -2.77 20.12
N MET A 132 -2.04 -2.40 19.03
CA MET A 132 -2.96 -1.26 18.99
C MET A 132 -4.28 -1.56 19.69
N LYS A 133 -4.28 -1.48 21.03
CA LYS A 133 -5.46 -1.75 21.87
C LYS A 133 -6.64 -0.83 21.57
N SER A 134 -6.39 0.42 21.15
CA SER A 134 -7.43 1.37 20.75
C SER A 134 -8.30 0.86 19.59
N LEU A 135 -7.77 -0.06 18.76
CA LEU A 135 -8.45 -0.62 17.59
C LEU A 135 -9.01 -2.03 17.85
N GLU A 136 -9.10 -2.48 19.10
CA GLU A 136 -9.64 -3.82 19.41
C GLU A 136 -11.09 -4.00 18.93
N CYS A 137 -11.90 -2.94 18.96
CA CYS A 137 -13.28 -2.97 18.47
C CYS A 137 -13.38 -3.27 16.96
N GLU A 138 -12.38 -2.88 16.17
CA GLU A 138 -12.33 -3.22 14.75
C GLU A 138 -12.04 -4.71 14.54
N LEU A 139 -11.23 -5.33 15.40
CA LEU A 139 -11.02 -6.78 15.39
C LEU A 139 -12.31 -7.53 15.74
N ASP A 140 -13.09 -7.03 16.70
CA ASP A 140 -14.38 -7.64 17.08
C ASP A 140 -15.38 -7.66 15.93
N ARG A 141 -15.40 -6.60 15.10
CA ARG A 141 -16.18 -6.58 13.86
C ARG A 141 -15.68 -7.64 12.87
N CYS A 142 -14.35 -7.74 12.69
CA CYS A 142 -13.73 -8.69 11.76
C CYS A 142 -13.97 -10.16 12.14
N LEU A 143 -14.21 -10.49 13.41
CA LEU A 143 -14.49 -11.87 13.85
C LEU A 143 -15.77 -12.45 13.23
N ASN A 144 -16.71 -11.59 12.84
CA ASN A 144 -17.99 -11.96 12.24
C ASN A 144 -18.06 -11.68 10.73
N ASP A 145 -16.94 -11.31 10.10
CA ASP A 145 -16.91 -11.04 8.66
C ASP A 145 -17.19 -12.32 7.85
N SER A 146 -17.74 -12.15 6.64
CA SER A 146 -17.97 -13.23 5.68
C SER A 146 -16.67 -13.92 5.23
N ASP A 147 -15.56 -13.20 5.15
CA ASP A 147 -14.27 -13.73 4.70
C ASP A 147 -13.60 -14.61 5.78
N PRO A 148 -13.39 -15.93 5.51
CA PRO A 148 -12.69 -16.82 6.43
C PRO A 148 -11.27 -16.40 6.81
N LEU A 149 -10.51 -15.83 5.87
CA LEU A 149 -9.13 -15.41 6.10
C LEU A 149 -9.10 -14.26 7.10
N LEU A 150 -9.99 -13.30 6.93
CA LEU A 150 -10.10 -12.15 7.82
C LEU A 150 -10.50 -12.56 9.23
N ARG A 151 -11.49 -13.45 9.38
CA ARG A 151 -11.89 -13.97 10.70
C ARG A 151 -10.72 -14.61 11.43
N GLU A 152 -9.95 -15.44 10.74
CA GLU A 152 -8.79 -16.11 11.33
C GLU A 152 -7.68 -15.11 11.69
N THR A 153 -7.45 -14.13 10.81
CA THR A 153 -6.48 -13.05 11.05
C THR A 153 -6.86 -12.23 12.28
N ALA A 154 -8.15 -11.90 12.46
CA ALA A 154 -8.66 -11.17 13.62
C ALA A 154 -8.49 -11.97 14.92
N ARG A 155 -8.77 -13.28 14.93
CA ARG A 155 -8.52 -14.14 16.10
C ARG A 155 -7.05 -14.14 16.49
N ALA A 156 -6.17 -14.35 15.52
CA ALA A 156 -4.74 -14.33 15.75
C ALA A 156 -4.26 -12.97 16.28
N ALA A 157 -4.82 -11.86 15.77
CA ALA A 157 -4.52 -10.52 16.25
C ALA A 157 -4.96 -10.30 17.70
N LYS A 158 -6.16 -10.74 18.08
CA LYS A 158 -6.65 -10.65 19.48
C LYS A 158 -5.77 -11.43 20.45
N LEU A 159 -5.32 -12.64 20.07
CA LEU A 159 -4.39 -13.42 20.89
C LEU A 159 -3.07 -12.67 21.13
N ARG A 160 -2.55 -11.96 20.12
CA ARG A 160 -1.35 -11.12 20.27
C ARG A 160 -1.58 -9.93 21.20
N LEU A 161 -2.72 -9.25 21.10
CA LEU A 161 -3.08 -8.15 22.00
C LEU A 161 -3.14 -8.61 23.46
N ALA A 162 -3.79 -9.76 23.72
CA ALA A 162 -3.88 -10.34 25.05
C ALA A 162 -2.50 -10.74 25.60
N GLY A 163 -1.66 -11.36 24.78
CA GLY A 163 -0.28 -11.73 25.15
C GLY A 163 0.64 -10.53 25.41
N SER A 164 0.40 -9.39 24.73
CA SER A 164 1.14 -8.15 24.99
C SER A 164 0.69 -7.45 26.28
N ALA A 165 -0.56 -7.62 26.69
CA ALA A 165 -1.07 -7.09 27.96
C ALA A 165 -0.54 -7.86 29.18
N ALA A 166 -0.23 -9.15 29.03
CA ALA A 166 0.32 -9.98 30.11
C ALA A 166 1.83 -9.79 30.36
N LYS A 167 2.53 -9.05 29.48
CA LYS A 167 3.98 -8.80 29.56
C LYS A 167 4.34 -7.36 29.96
N ALA A 168 3.36 -6.47 30.09
CA ALA A 168 3.51 -5.08 30.53
C ALA A 168 3.15 -4.95 32.01
#